data_AF-A0A4S8MFY0-F1
#
_entry.id   AF-A0A4S8MFY0-F1
#
_cell.length_a   1.000
_cell.length_b   1.000
_cell.length_c   1.000
_cell.angle_alpha   90.00
_cell.angle_beta   90.00
_cell.angle_gamma   90.00
#
_symmetry.space_group_name_H-M   'P 1'
#
loop_
_entity.id
_entity.type
_entity.pdbx_description
1 polymer ?
#
loop_
_entity_poly.entity_id
_entity_poly.type
_entity_poly.pdbx_seq_one_letter_code
_entity_poly.pdbx_strand_id
1 'polypeptide(L)'
;MFLDLNTSANLDLVLFEDFINDFAAGGQCTATVNVKNFPGLPTRILGPELMNKSREQPLWFGTRIITETISKIDSFHHPFRYWREAQEDEESDTADTVIVATSASAKGWD
;
A
#
# COMPACT_ATOMS: atom_id res chain seq x y z
N MET A 1 3.03 3.97 -3.25
CA MET A 1 2.81 3.60 -1.84
C MET A 1 4.15 3.70 -1.13
N PHE A 2 4.30 4.66 -0.21
CA PHE A 2 5.42 4.70 0.74
C PHE A 2 4.78 4.84 2.12
N LEU A 3 4.61 3.72 2.81
CA LEU A 3 4.14 3.72 4.20
C LEU A 3 5.39 3.55 5.07
N ASP A 4 5.95 4.67 5.54
CA ASP A 4 6.82 4.66 6.72
C ASP A 4 5.92 4.54 7.95
N LEU A 5 5.47 3.32 8.21
CA LEU A 5 4.75 2.98 9.44
C LEU A 5 5.78 2.49 10.43
N ASN A 6 6.03 3.32 11.44
CA ASN A 6 6.78 2.94 12.64
C ASN A 6 5.98 1.84 13.36
N THR A 7 6.24 0.59 12.99
CA THR A 7 5.44 -0.62 13.28
C THR A 7 5.76 -1.22 14.66
N SER A 8 6.31 -0.40 15.57
CA SER A 8 6.63 -0.78 16.95
C SER A 8 5.41 -0.84 17.88
N ALA A 9 4.22 -0.46 17.40
CA ALA A 9 2.97 -0.66 18.13
C ALA A 9 2.44 -2.06 17.82
N ASN A 10 2.30 -2.91 18.83
CA ASN A 10 1.82 -4.29 18.74
C ASN A 10 0.35 -4.37 18.24
N LEU A 11 0.14 -4.03 16.98
CA LEU A 11 -1.14 -3.98 16.27
C LEU A 11 -1.16 -5.06 15.20
N ASP A 12 -2.30 -5.74 15.04
CA ASP A 12 -2.54 -6.68 13.95
C ASP A 12 -2.78 -5.90 12.64
N LEU A 13 -1.69 -5.38 12.06
CA LEU A 13 -1.75 -4.56 10.85
C LEU A 13 -1.97 -5.44 9.62
N VAL A 14 -2.99 -5.10 8.83
CA VAL A 14 -3.23 -5.66 7.50
C VAL A 14 -2.98 -4.57 6.46
N LEU A 15 -2.17 -4.89 5.45
CA LEU A 15 -1.81 -4.01 4.36
C LEU A 15 -2.33 -4.63 3.06
N PHE A 16 -3.16 -3.88 2.34
CA PHE A 16 -3.60 -4.25 1.00
C PHE A 16 -2.73 -3.55 -0.04
N GLU A 17 -2.26 -4.30 -1.02
CA GLU A 17 -1.54 -3.77 -2.18
C GLU A 17 -2.31 -4.07 -3.47
N ASP A 18 -2.59 -3.01 -4.23
CA ASP A 18 -3.36 -3.12 -5.46
C ASP A 18 -2.63 -3.93 -6.53
N PHE A 19 -3.41 -4.64 -7.34
CA PHE A 19 -2.97 -5.26 -8.59
C PHE A 19 -3.55 -4.51 -9.81
N ILE A 20 -3.52 -3.17 -9.79
CA ILE A 20 -4.12 -2.38 -10.87
C ILE A 20 -3.08 -2.06 -11.97
N ASN A 21 -3.12 -2.91 -12.99
CA ASN A 21 -2.95 -2.72 -14.44
C ASN A 21 -2.05 -1.62 -15.06
N ASP A 22 -1.00 -1.13 -14.39
CA ASP A 22 0.15 -0.45 -15.02
C ASP A 22 1.29 -0.18 -14.02
N PHE A 23 1.03 -0.30 -12.71
CA PHE A 23 2.06 -0.22 -11.66
C PHE A 23 2.08 -1.51 -10.84
N ALA A 24 3.24 -2.15 -10.77
CA ALA A 24 3.47 -3.24 -9.84
C ALA A 24 3.32 -2.76 -8.38
N ALA A 25 3.00 -3.69 -7.47
CA ALA A 25 2.95 -3.45 -6.03
C ALA A 25 4.16 -2.59 -5.56
N GLY A 26 3.88 -1.47 -4.90
CA GLY A 26 4.83 -0.38 -4.62
C GLY A 26 4.41 0.98 -5.20
N GLY A 27 3.52 1.01 -6.19
CA GLY A 27 2.99 2.24 -6.79
C GLY A 27 4.02 2.96 -7.66
N GLN A 28 3.83 4.26 -7.94
CA GLN A 28 4.58 5.01 -8.98
C GLN A 28 6.11 4.91 -8.93
N CYS A 29 6.70 4.66 -7.75
CA CYS A 29 8.14 4.53 -7.63
C CYS A 29 8.69 3.30 -8.36
N THR A 30 7.89 2.23 -8.58
CA THR A 30 8.31 1.06 -9.37
C THR A 30 8.65 1.42 -10.83
N ALA A 31 8.06 2.47 -11.40
CA ALA A 31 8.38 2.93 -12.75
C ALA A 31 9.63 3.83 -12.82
N THR A 32 10.22 4.20 -11.68
CA THR A 32 11.38 5.11 -11.63
C THR A 32 12.69 4.35 -11.83
N VAL A 33 13.45 4.72 -12.87
CA VAL A 33 14.74 4.07 -13.20
C VAL A 33 15.81 4.31 -12.13
N ASN A 34 15.87 5.50 -11.51
CA ASN A 34 16.88 5.79 -10.49
C ASN A 34 16.36 6.76 -9.43
N VAL A 35 16.26 6.28 -8.20
CA VAL A 35 15.95 7.11 -7.03
C VAL A 35 17.26 7.62 -6.42
N LYS A 36 17.39 8.95 -6.28
CA LYS A 36 18.60 9.62 -5.77
C LYS A 36 18.41 10.39 -4.48
N ASN A 37 17.15 10.70 -4.15
CA ASN A 37 16.81 11.63 -3.07
C ASN A 37 16.20 10.91 -1.86
N PHE A 38 16.34 9.58 -1.77
CA PHE A 38 15.85 8.82 -0.63
C PHE A 38 16.90 8.86 0.49
N PRO A 39 16.60 9.46 1.66
CA PRO A 39 17.56 9.60 2.75
C PRO A 39 18.01 8.23 3.28
N GLY A 40 19.29 8.11 3.65
CA GLY A 40 19.85 6.87 4.20
C GLY A 40 20.34 5.85 3.17
N LEU A 41 20.24 6.12 1.87
CA LEU A 41 20.85 5.29 0.83
C LEU A 41 22.12 5.97 0.27
N PRO A 42 23.32 5.43 0.53
CA PRO A 42 24.59 6.03 0.11
C PRO A 42 24.81 5.98 -1.41
N THR A 43 24.09 5.10 -2.11
CA THR A 43 24.15 4.91 -3.56
C THR A 43 22.76 4.96 -4.17
N ARG A 44 22.68 5.29 -5.47
CA ARG A 44 21.43 5.26 -6.23
C ARG A 44 20.82 3.85 -6.16
N ILE A 45 19.50 3.78 -6.03
CA ILE A 45 18.74 2.54 -6.03
C ILE A 45 17.71 2.58 -7.16
N LEU A 46 17.42 1.43 -7.75
CA LEU A 46 16.33 1.31 -8.72
C LEU A 46 14.99 1.44 -7.99
N GLY A 47 14.00 2.09 -8.59
CA GLY A 47 12.67 2.23 -8.01
C GLY A 47 12.02 0.91 -7.57
N PRO A 48 12.03 -0.15 -8.42
CA PRO A 48 11.56 -1.48 -8.03
C PRO A 48 12.31 -2.07 -6.82
N GLU A 49 13.63 -1.89 -6.77
CA GLU A 49 14.44 -2.42 -5.68
C GLU A 49 14.14 -1.69 -4.36
N LEU A 50 13.92 -0.37 -4.42
CA LEU A 50 13.48 0.41 -3.27
C LEU A 50 12.12 -0.09 -2.75
N MET A 51 11.15 -0.34 -3.64
CA MET A 51 9.83 -0.83 -3.24
C MET A 51 9.89 -2.24 -2.63
N ASN A 52 10.73 -3.13 -3.16
CA ASN A 52 10.96 -4.44 -2.57
C ASN A 52 11.55 -4.31 -1.15
N LYS A 53 12.55 -3.45 -0.96
CA LYS A 53 13.11 -3.18 0.38
C LYS A 53 12.09 -2.55 1.33
N SER A 54 11.26 -1.64 0.84
CA SER A 54 10.16 -1.06 1.62
C SER A 54 9.10 -2.09 2.01
N ARG A 55 8.85 -3.11 1.18
CA ARG A 55 7.93 -4.22 1.49
C ARG A 55 8.46 -5.12 2.61
N GLU A 56 9.77 -5.33 2.69
CA GLU A 56 10.39 -6.18 3.71
C GLU A 56 10.21 -5.61 5.13
N GLN A 57 10.17 -4.29 5.28
CA GLN A 57 10.08 -3.63 6.57
C GLN A 57 8.79 -3.98 7.34
N PRO A 58 7.56 -3.78 6.81
CA PRO A 58 6.34 -4.18 7.51
C PRO A 58 6.29 -5.68 7.87
N LEU A 59 6.84 -6.54 7.01
CA LEU A 59 6.89 -7.98 7.24
C LEU A 59 7.75 -8.34 8.47
N TRP A 60 8.85 -7.63 8.69
CA TRP A 60 9.70 -7.83 9.89
C TRP A 60 8.95 -7.52 11.20
N PHE A 61 7.97 -6.63 11.16
CA PHE A 61 7.15 -6.30 12.31
C PHE A 61 5.83 -7.11 12.37
N GLY A 62 5.66 -8.11 11.49
CA GLY A 62 4.50 -9.00 11.51
C GLY A 62 3.26 -8.49 10.77
N THR A 63 3.39 -7.44 9.96
CA THR A 63 2.28 -6.95 9.12
C THR A 63 1.85 -8.01 8.11
N ARG A 64 0.56 -8.28 8.02
CA ARG A 64 0.01 -9.17 6.99
C ARG A 64 -0.21 -8.38 5.70
N ILE A 65 0.53 -8.71 4.65
CA ILE A 65 0.36 -8.11 3.32
C ILE A 65 -0.56 -8.99 2.48
N ILE A 66 -1.62 -8.40 1.91
CA ILE A 66 -2.59 -9.05 1.02
C ILE A 66 -2.54 -8.34 -0.34
N THR A 67 -2.27 -9.10 -1.40
CA THR A 67 -2.22 -8.60 -2.78
C THR A 67 -3.60 -8.60 -3.41
N GLU A 68 -4.47 -7.70 -2.95
CA GLU A 68 -5.83 -7.53 -3.43
C GLU A 68 -6.21 -6.05 -3.40
N THR A 69 -7.05 -5.64 -4.34
CA THR A 69 -7.60 -4.29 -4.43
C THR A 69 -8.81 -4.15 -3.50
N ILE A 70 -8.88 -3.07 -2.72
CA ILE A 70 -10.10 -2.68 -1.99
C ILE A 70 -10.95 -1.79 -2.89
N SER A 71 -12.16 -2.24 -3.25
CA SER A 71 -13.04 -1.51 -4.19
C SER A 71 -14.04 -0.60 -3.51
N LYS A 72 -14.39 -0.88 -2.24
CA LYS A 72 -15.43 -0.14 -1.51
C LYS A 72 -15.10 -0.04 -0.03
N ILE A 73 -15.42 1.12 0.56
CA ILE A 73 -15.36 1.37 2.00
C ILE A 73 -16.62 2.12 2.45
N ASP A 74 -17.24 1.67 3.55
CA ASP A 74 -18.21 2.43 4.33
C ASP A 74 -17.49 3.08 5.52
N SER A 75 -17.33 4.40 5.44
CA SER A 75 -16.66 5.23 6.45
C SER A 75 -17.64 5.97 7.38
N PHE A 76 -18.94 5.75 7.24
CA PHE A 76 -19.95 6.43 8.07
C PHE A 76 -20.23 5.71 9.39
N HIS A 77 -19.87 4.43 9.49
CA HIS A 77 -20.13 3.59 10.65
C HIS A 77 -18.83 2.99 11.19
N HIS A 78 -18.77 2.81 12.52
CA HIS A 78 -17.68 2.12 13.20
C HIS A 78 -18.14 0.74 13.71
N PRO A 79 -17.29 -0.30 13.62
CA PRO A 79 -16.02 -0.33 12.88
C PRO A 79 -16.25 -0.11 11.38
N PHE A 80 -15.24 0.45 10.70
CA PHE A 80 -15.32 0.68 9.26
C PHE A 80 -15.49 -0.64 8.54
N ARG A 81 -16.25 -0.64 7.45
CA ARG A 81 -16.49 -1.83 6.62
C ARG A 81 -15.86 -1.61 5.27
N TYR A 82 -15.25 -2.65 4.72
CA TYR A 82 -14.66 -2.59 3.40
C TYR A 82 -14.87 -3.89 2.63
N TRP A 83 -14.77 -3.80 1.31
CA TRP A 83 -14.92 -4.91 0.39
C TRP A 83 -13.77 -4.95 -0.58
N ARG A 84 -13.36 -6.17 -0.91
CA ARG A 84 -12.37 -6.46 -1.94
C ARG A 84 -13.04 -6.40 -3.31
N GLU A 85 -12.25 -6.05 -4.32
CA GLU A 85 -12.69 -6.08 -5.72
C GLU A 85 -13.32 -7.44 -6.06
N ALA A 86 -14.44 -7.41 -6.78
CA ALA A 86 -15.27 -8.58 -7.11
C ALA A 86 -16.00 -9.28 -5.94
N GLN A 87 -15.94 -8.74 -4.71
CA GLN A 87 -16.63 -9.29 -3.53
C GLN A 87 -17.55 -8.26 -2.85
N GLU A 88 -18.05 -7.27 -3.60
CA GLU A 88 -18.84 -6.14 -3.06
C GLU A 88 -20.22 -6.53 -2.52
N ASP A 89 -20.75 -7.67 -2.97
CA ASP A 89 -22.03 -8.23 -2.54
C ASP A 89 -21.86 -9.28 -1.41
N GLU A 90 -20.64 -9.57 -0.99
CA GLU A 90 -20.33 -10.49 0.11
C GLU A 90 -20.32 -9.79 1.49
N GLU A 91 -20.14 -10.59 2.55
CA GLU A 91 -19.95 -10.05 3.90
C GLU A 91 -18.69 -9.18 3.97
N SER A 92 -18.84 -7.98 4.54
CA SER A 92 -17.75 -7.00 4.64
C SER A 92 -16.71 -7.41 5.67
N ASP A 93 -15.43 -7.24 5.35
CA ASP A 93 -14.38 -7.19 6.36
C ASP A 93 -14.50 -5.88 7.18
N THR A 94 -13.97 -5.86 8.40
CA THR A 94 -14.05 -4.70 9.30
C THR A 94 -12.69 -4.25 9.83
N ALA A 95 -12.53 -2.95 10.04
CA ALA A 95 -11.37 -2.36 10.71
C ALA A 95 -11.76 -1.17 11.61
N ASP A 96 -11.15 -1.07 12.78
CA ASP A 96 -11.37 0.08 13.68
C ASP A 96 -10.75 1.38 13.12
N THR A 97 -9.69 1.25 12.31
CA THR A 97 -8.98 2.35 11.69
C THR A 97 -8.51 1.95 10.30
N VAL A 98 -8.63 2.85 9.33
CA VAL A 98 -8.16 2.66 7.96
C VAL A 98 -7.21 3.80 7.60
N ILE A 99 -6.05 3.46 7.03
CA ILE A 99 -5.11 4.41 6.45
C ILE A 99 -5.15 4.25 4.93
N VAL A 100 -5.58 5.29 4.22
CA VAL A 100 -5.62 5.30 2.75
C VAL A 100 -4.31 5.88 2.23
N ALA A 101 -3.49 5.03 1.60
CA ALA A 101 -2.21 5.39 0.99
C ALA A 101 -2.13 4.98 -0.50
N THR A 102 -3.29 4.94 -1.17
CA THR A 102 -3.40 4.76 -2.62
C THR A 102 -2.85 6.02 -3.28
N SER A 103 -1.75 5.87 -4.04
CA SER A 103 -1.09 6.98 -4.73
C SER A 103 -2.07 7.71 -5.66
N ALA A 104 -1.82 8.97 -6.00
CA ALA A 104 -2.48 9.62 -7.13
C ALA A 104 -1.80 9.18 -8.44
N SER A 105 -2.56 8.84 -9.48
CA SER A 105 -2.04 8.72 -10.84
C SER A 105 -1.95 10.11 -11.48
N ALA A 106 -0.83 10.41 -12.16
CA ALA A 106 -0.71 11.64 -12.92
C ALA A 106 -1.59 11.50 -14.17
N LYS A 107 -2.68 12.27 -14.25
CA LYS A 107 -3.35 12.48 -15.54
C LYS A 107 -2.39 13.25 -16.43
N GLY A 108 -2.00 12.67 -17.56
CA GLY A 108 -1.41 13.44 -18.65
C GLY A 108 -2.37 14.55 -19.02
N TRP A 109 -1.87 15.78 -19.11
CA TRP A 109 -2.57 16.82 -19.85
C TRP A 109 -2.39 16.48 -21.33
N ASP A 110 -3.45 15.96 -21.95
CA ASP A 110 -3.63 16.00 -23.40
C ASP A 110 -4.12 17.39 -23.81
#